data_AF-A0A9W8J9S4-F1
#
_entry.id   AF-A0A9W8J9S4-F1
#
_cell.length_a   1.000
_cell.length_b   1.000
_cell.length_c   1.000
_cell.angle_alpha   90.00
_cell.angle_beta   90.00
_cell.angle_gamma   90.00
#
_symmetry.space_group_name_H-M   'P 1'
#
loop_
_entity.id
_entity.type
_entity.pdbx_description
1 polymer ?
#
loop_
_entity_poly.entity_id
_entity_poly.type
_entity_poly.pdbx_seq_one_letter_code
_entity_poly.pdbx_strand_id
1 'polypeptide(L)'
;MVTAPSLRHVSIHANLSPWFEFTTSFMDKLQLPALRRLEITDSPWSSYDDSFINSLHSCFQRSRCHVRHLCVDVERMQLKKDTLRRLLKATPSLKSLRLVVDAPDVTAKFVMSLRMPKLVEAIINSAGSSGRDALEA
;
A
#
# COMPACT_ATOMS: atom_id res chain seq x y z
N MET A 1 13.29 -2.25 -18.59
CA MET A 1 12.42 -1.29 -17.87
C MET A 1 11.23 -1.01 -18.75
N VAL A 2 10.01 -1.06 -18.21
CA VAL A 2 8.75 -0.91 -18.97
C VAL A 2 8.04 0.35 -18.49
N THR A 3 7.71 1.25 -19.41
CA THR A 3 7.01 2.52 -19.09
C THR A 3 5.62 2.48 -19.69
N ALA A 4 4.59 2.71 -18.88
CA ALA A 4 3.21 2.87 -19.32
C ALA A 4 2.78 4.32 -19.05
N PRO A 5 3.05 5.26 -19.98
CA PRO A 5 2.99 6.69 -19.71
C PRO A 5 1.56 7.21 -19.48
N SER A 6 0.56 6.52 -20.05
CA SER A 6 -0.85 6.93 -19.99
C SER A 6 -1.66 6.09 -19.00
N LEU A 7 -1.07 5.07 -18.37
CA LEU A 7 -1.79 4.17 -17.48
C LEU A 7 -2.09 4.90 -16.16
N ARG A 8 -3.38 5.16 -15.92
CA ARG A 8 -3.86 5.90 -14.75
C ARG A 8 -4.33 5.01 -13.61
N HIS A 9 -4.84 3.83 -13.95
CA HIS A 9 -5.44 2.90 -13.00
C HIS A 9 -4.81 1.53 -13.19
N VAL A 10 -4.36 0.94 -12.09
CA VAL A 10 -3.89 -0.45 -12.03
C VAL A 10 -4.70 -1.14 -10.94
N SER A 11 -5.33 -2.25 -11.30
CA SER A 11 -5.98 -3.15 -10.34
C SER A 11 -5.41 -4.54 -10.53
N ILE A 12 -5.04 -5.19 -9.42
CA ILE A 12 -4.49 -6.55 -9.40
C ILE A 12 -5.32 -7.36 -8.40
N HIS A 13 -6.07 -8.33 -8.90
CA HIS A 13 -6.74 -9.33 -8.07
C HIS A 13 -5.82 -10.53 -7.93
N ALA A 14 -5.19 -10.69 -6.77
CA ALA A 14 -4.11 -11.66 -6.55
C ALA A 14 -4.63 -12.98 -5.95
N ASN A 15 -5.79 -13.45 -6.41
CA ASN A 15 -6.54 -14.59 -5.86
C ASN A 15 -5.88 -15.97 -6.03
N LEU A 16 -4.76 -16.06 -6.76
CA LEU A 16 -4.02 -17.28 -6.99
C LEU A 16 -2.59 -17.16 -6.44
N SER A 17 -1.92 -18.28 -6.18
CA SER A 17 -0.48 -18.30 -5.82
C SER A 17 0.33 -18.71 -7.06
N PRO A 18 1.53 -18.16 -7.32
CA PRO A 18 2.33 -17.25 -6.50
C PRO A 18 2.43 -15.85 -7.12
N TRP A 19 1.50 -14.96 -6.79
CA TRP A 19 1.56 -13.57 -7.28
C TRP A 19 2.60 -12.71 -6.55
N PHE A 20 3.11 -13.12 -5.39
CA PHE A 20 4.05 -12.32 -4.60
C PHE A 20 5.36 -12.04 -5.35
N GLU A 21 6.04 -13.07 -5.87
CA GLU A 21 7.29 -12.88 -6.62
C GLU A 21 7.06 -12.12 -7.93
N PHE A 22 5.94 -12.41 -8.59
CA PHE A 22 5.55 -11.73 -9.81
C PHE A 22 5.33 -10.24 -9.57
N THR A 23 4.55 -9.87 -8.55
CA THR A 23 4.20 -8.48 -8.27
C THR A 23 5.39 -7.65 -7.81
N THR A 24 6.25 -8.18 -6.94
CA THR A 24 7.48 -7.48 -6.51
C THR A 24 8.42 -7.26 -7.69
N SER A 25 8.74 -8.30 -8.46
CA SER A 25 9.62 -8.20 -9.64
C SER A 25 9.03 -7.30 -10.74
N PHE A 26 7.71 -7.32 -10.90
CA PHE A 26 7.00 -6.53 -11.88
C PHE A 26 7.00 -5.04 -11.52
N MET A 27 6.66 -4.68 -10.28
CA MET A 27 6.69 -3.29 -9.80
C MET A 27 8.10 -2.68 -9.89
N ASP A 28 9.13 -3.49 -9.65
CA ASP A 28 10.53 -3.08 -9.79
C ASP A 28 10.94 -2.79 -11.24
N LYS A 29 10.17 -3.20 -12.24
CA LYS A 29 10.50 -2.94 -13.65
C LYS A 29 9.61 -1.86 -14.28
N LEU A 30 8.58 -1.40 -13.57
CA LEU A 30 7.57 -0.48 -14.09
C LEU A 30 7.84 1.00 -13.80
N GLN A 31 7.49 1.84 -14.78
CA GLN A 31 7.30 3.28 -14.64
C GLN A 31 5.89 3.68 -15.07
N LEU A 32 5.14 4.29 -14.14
CA LEU A 32 3.72 4.62 -14.29
C LEU A 32 3.49 6.12 -13.99
N PRO A 33 4.02 7.06 -14.79
CA PRO A 33 4.02 8.48 -14.45
C PRO A 33 2.61 9.09 -14.34
N ALA A 34 1.64 8.56 -15.08
CA ALA A 34 0.24 9.00 -15.01
C ALA A 34 -0.59 8.29 -13.95
N LEU A 35 -0.01 7.38 -13.15
CA LEU A 35 -0.76 6.58 -12.17
C LEU A 35 -1.47 7.48 -11.16
N ARG A 36 -2.77 7.23 -10.99
CA ARG A 36 -3.68 7.89 -10.05
C ARG A 36 -4.29 6.93 -9.05
N ARG A 37 -4.50 5.68 -9.44
CA ARG A 37 -5.14 4.65 -8.61
C ARG A 37 -4.38 3.35 -8.74
N LEU A 38 -4.03 2.77 -7.60
CA LEU A 38 -3.51 1.42 -7.49
C LEU A 38 -4.36 0.64 -6.50
N GLU A 39 -4.87 -0.50 -6.93
CA GLU A 39 -5.67 -1.40 -6.12
C GLU A 39 -5.08 -2.81 -6.21
N ILE A 40 -4.89 -3.44 -5.06
CA ILE A 40 -4.46 -4.84 -4.94
C ILE A 40 -5.36 -5.48 -3.91
N THR A 41 -6.09 -6.51 -4.32
CA THR A 41 -7.07 -7.19 -3.47
C THR A 41 -6.93 -8.70 -3.54
N ASP A 42 -7.59 -9.38 -2.60
CA ASP A 42 -7.75 -10.84 -2.57
C ASP A 42 -6.42 -11.58 -2.60
N SER A 43 -5.43 -11.01 -1.92
CA SER A 43 -4.07 -11.51 -1.89
C SER A 43 -3.87 -12.50 -0.74
N PRO A 44 -3.69 -13.81 -1.00
CA PRO A 44 -3.40 -14.79 0.02
C PRO A 44 -1.91 -14.76 0.44
N TRP A 45 -1.17 -13.67 0.15
CA TRP A 45 0.27 -13.63 0.39
C TRP A 45 0.56 -13.76 1.88
N SER A 46 1.13 -14.90 2.27
CA SER A 46 1.70 -15.13 3.59
C SER A 46 3.17 -14.72 3.62
N SER A 47 3.50 -13.55 3.06
CA SER A 47 4.86 -13.02 3.15
C SER A 47 5.03 -12.32 4.50
N TYR A 48 6.05 -12.72 5.25
CA TYR A 48 6.43 -12.09 6.52
C TYR A 48 7.19 -10.76 6.33
N ASP A 49 7.39 -10.28 5.10
CA ASP A 49 8.15 -9.05 4.85
C ASP A 49 7.39 -7.98 4.06
N ASP A 50 7.88 -6.75 4.19
CA ASP A 50 7.34 -5.55 3.55
C ASP A 50 8.02 -5.25 2.20
N SER A 51 8.66 -6.24 1.58
CA SER A 51 9.41 -6.09 0.32
C SER A 51 8.54 -5.55 -0.80
N PHE A 52 7.31 -6.05 -0.93
CA PHE A 52 6.34 -5.58 -1.92
C PHE A 52 6.06 -4.07 -1.78
N ILE A 53 5.88 -3.58 -0.55
CA ILE A 53 5.66 -2.15 -0.29
C ILE A 53 6.91 -1.33 -0.62
N ASN A 54 8.12 -1.87 -0.40
CA ASN A 54 9.36 -1.23 -0.83
C ASN A 54 9.46 -1.13 -2.37
N SER A 55 9.01 -2.15 -3.10
CA SER A 55 8.93 -2.11 -4.57
C SER A 55 7.91 -1.09 -5.06
N LEU A 56 6.74 -0.98 -4.40
CA LEU A 56 5.77 0.09 -4.69
C LEU A 56 6.37 1.48 -4.47
N HIS A 57 7.01 1.69 -3.33
CA HIS A 57 7.70 2.93 -3.03
C HIS A 57 8.73 3.28 -4.11
N SER A 58 9.52 2.30 -4.55
CA SER A 58 10.52 2.46 -5.62
C SER A 58 9.88 2.77 -6.98
N CYS A 59 8.76 2.11 -7.32
CA CYS A 59 7.98 2.42 -8.51
C CYS A 59 7.45 3.86 -8.47
N PHE A 60 6.90 4.30 -7.34
CA PHE A 60 6.33 5.63 -7.20
C PHE A 60 7.38 6.74 -7.30
N GLN A 61 8.52 6.56 -6.64
CA GLN A 61 9.63 7.49 -6.72
C GLN A 61 10.19 7.61 -8.14
N ARG A 62 10.46 6.47 -8.80
CA ARG A 62 10.97 6.46 -10.19
C ARG A 62 9.99 7.06 -11.18
N SER A 63 8.70 6.79 -10.99
CA SER A 63 7.64 7.29 -11.87
C SER A 63 7.31 8.76 -11.63
N ARG A 64 7.71 9.34 -10.48
CA ARG A 64 7.22 10.64 -9.99
C ARG A 64 5.69 10.74 -10.08
N CYS A 65 5.01 9.62 -9.80
CA CYS A 65 3.59 9.51 -10.02
C CYS A 65 2.79 10.24 -8.93
N HIS A 66 1.58 10.66 -9.27
CA HIS A 66 0.72 11.44 -8.38
C HIS A 66 -0.48 10.60 -7.95
N VAL A 67 -0.20 9.46 -7.31
CA VAL A 67 -1.19 8.52 -6.79
C VAL A 67 -2.13 9.25 -5.82
N ARG A 68 -3.42 9.09 -6.05
CA ARG A 68 -4.51 9.68 -5.25
C ARG A 68 -5.26 8.60 -4.45
N HIS A 69 -5.29 7.38 -4.95
CA HIS A 69 -5.98 6.25 -4.33
C HIS A 69 -5.03 5.06 -4.26
N LEU A 70 -4.80 4.54 -3.07
CA LEU A 70 -4.00 3.35 -2.83
C LEU A 70 -4.80 2.38 -1.97
N CYS A 71 -5.12 1.21 -2.52
CA CYS A 71 -5.70 0.09 -1.80
C CYS A 71 -4.75 -1.10 -1.88
N VAL A 72 -4.32 -1.62 -0.73
CA VAL A 72 -3.52 -2.84 -0.64
C VAL A 72 -4.15 -3.72 0.43
N ASP A 73 -4.79 -4.79 -0.02
CA ASP A 73 -5.41 -5.79 0.84
C ASP A 73 -4.58 -7.07 0.76
N VAL A 74 -3.72 -7.26 1.78
CA VAL A 74 -2.77 -8.35 1.93
C VAL A 74 -2.71 -8.72 3.41
N GLU A 75 -3.75 -9.43 3.87
CA GLU A 75 -4.05 -9.65 5.29
C GLU A 75 -2.87 -10.16 6.14
N ARG A 76 -1.97 -10.98 5.56
CA ARG A 76 -0.86 -11.61 6.29
C ARG A 76 0.50 -10.92 6.09
N MET A 77 0.56 -9.78 5.39
CA MET A 77 1.81 -9.06 5.18
C MET A 77 2.17 -8.24 6.42
N GLN A 78 3.36 -8.49 6.99
CA GLN A 78 3.88 -7.68 8.09
C GLN A 78 4.42 -6.34 7.56
N LEU A 79 3.73 -5.24 7.88
CA LEU A 79 4.10 -3.90 7.46
C LEU A 79 4.82 -3.14 8.58
N LYS A 80 6.10 -2.85 8.36
CA LYS A 80 6.88 -2.00 9.26
C LYS A 80 6.44 -0.55 9.15
N LYS A 81 6.34 0.11 10.30
CA LYS A 81 6.01 1.54 10.44
C LYS A 81 6.86 2.47 9.56
N ASP A 82 8.16 2.25 9.51
CA ASP A 82 9.07 3.10 8.70
C ASP A 82 8.90 2.88 7.19
N THR A 83 8.51 1.67 6.76
CA THR A 83 8.21 1.37 5.36
C THR A 83 6.92 2.05 4.93
N LEU A 84 5.88 2.03 5.76
CA LEU A 84 4.68 2.81 5.52
C LEU A 84 4.97 4.32 5.46
N ARG A 85 5.79 4.85 6.38
CA ARG A 85 6.22 6.26 6.35
C ARG A 85 6.86 6.63 5.00
N ARG A 86 7.77 5.79 4.50
CA ARG A 86 8.46 6.02 3.21
C ARG A 86 7.46 6.01 2.05
N LEU A 87 6.59 5.01 1.98
CA LEU A 87 5.55 4.90 0.95
C LEU A 87 4.65 6.16 0.89
N LEU A 88 4.18 6.61 2.05
CA LEU A 88 3.29 7.76 2.15
C LEU A 88 4.00 9.08 1.79
N LYS A 89 5.28 9.23 2.16
CA LYS A 89 6.09 10.38 1.71
C LYS A 89 6.33 10.39 0.20
N ALA A 90 6.40 9.24 -0.45
CA ALA A 90 6.48 9.14 -1.91
C ALA A 90 5.14 9.46 -2.62
N THR A 91 4.04 9.56 -1.87
CA THR A 91 2.70 9.82 -2.40
C THR A 91 2.03 11.04 -1.74
N PRO A 92 2.61 12.25 -1.84
CA PRO A 92 2.07 13.46 -1.19
C PRO A 92 0.71 13.91 -1.75
N SER A 93 0.28 13.32 -2.87
CA SER A 93 -1.01 13.59 -3.51
C SER A 93 -2.14 12.68 -3.04
N LEU A 94 -1.84 11.73 -2.13
CA LEU A 94 -2.75 10.69 -1.72
C LEU A 94 -3.99 11.29 -1.02
N LYS A 95 -5.16 10.84 -1.45
CA LYS A 95 -6.47 11.26 -0.93
C LYS A 95 -7.16 10.15 -0.14
N SER A 96 -7.01 8.91 -0.57
CA SER A 96 -7.58 7.74 0.10
C SER A 96 -6.52 6.64 0.20
N LEU A 97 -6.37 6.11 1.40
CA LEU A 97 -5.47 5.00 1.74
C LEU A 97 -6.31 3.90 2.39
N ARG A 98 -6.25 2.69 1.83
CA ARG A 98 -6.75 1.48 2.47
C ARG A 98 -5.64 0.44 2.50
N LEU A 99 -5.26 0.02 3.69
CA LEU A 99 -4.29 -1.03 3.94
C LEU A 99 -4.95 -2.09 4.83
N VAL A 100 -5.01 -3.32 4.37
CA VAL A 100 -5.40 -4.47 5.20
C VAL A 100 -4.17 -5.36 5.26
N VAL A 101 -3.41 -5.24 6.35
CA VAL A 101 -2.04 -5.76 6.49
C VAL A 101 -1.74 -5.95 7.98
N ASP A 102 -0.88 -6.88 8.36
CA ASP A 102 -0.47 -7.01 9.76
C ASP A 102 0.54 -5.91 10.15
N ALA A 103 0.11 -4.92 10.93
CA ALA A 103 0.91 -3.73 11.24
C ALA A 103 0.78 -3.31 12.71
N PRO A 104 1.33 -4.10 13.67
CA PRO A 104 1.15 -3.84 15.10
C PRO A 104 1.67 -2.47 15.55
N ASP A 105 2.72 -1.96 14.88
CA ASP A 105 3.35 -0.67 15.22
C ASP A 105 2.71 0.55 14.54
N VAL A 106 1.74 0.34 13.65
CA VAL A 106 1.06 1.41 12.89
C VAL A 106 -0.19 1.84 13.64
N THR A 107 -0.02 2.83 14.51
CA THR A 107 -1.12 3.39 15.30
C THR A 107 -1.74 4.62 14.64
N ALA A 108 -2.97 4.98 15.05
CA ALA A 108 -3.61 6.23 14.61
C ALA A 108 -2.72 7.45 14.87
N LYS A 109 -2.05 7.51 16.03
CA LYS A 109 -1.09 8.58 16.37
C LYS A 109 0.07 8.66 15.38
N PHE A 110 0.58 7.51 14.92
CA PHE A 110 1.60 7.50 13.88
C PHE A 110 1.07 8.05 12.56
N VAL A 111 -0.11 7.63 12.09
CA VAL A 111 -0.71 8.13 10.84
C VAL A 111 -0.90 9.65 10.91
N MET A 112 -1.43 10.16 12.03
CA MET A 112 -1.61 11.60 12.26
C MET A 112 -0.27 12.37 12.24
N SER A 113 0.81 11.76 12.73
CA SER A 113 2.14 12.39 12.72
C SER A 113 2.74 12.60 11.33
N LEU A 114 2.22 11.92 10.30
CA LEU A 114 2.78 11.97 8.94
C LEU A 114 2.46 13.27 8.19
N ARG A 115 1.57 14.12 8.73
CA ARG A 115 1.18 15.43 8.16
C ARG A 115 0.83 15.33 6.67
N MET A 116 -0.21 14.55 6.34
CA MET A 116 -0.69 14.37 4.97
C MET A 116 -1.93 15.23 4.71
N PRO A 117 -1.80 16.50 4.25
CA PRO A 117 -2.92 17.45 4.20
C PRO A 117 -3.99 17.11 3.17
N LYS A 118 -3.68 16.23 2.20
CA LYS A 118 -4.63 15.81 1.15
C LYS A 118 -5.32 14.50 1.49
N LEU A 119 -4.87 13.78 2.52
CA LEU A 119 -5.42 12.49 2.91
C LEU A 119 -6.75 12.73 3.62
N VAL A 120 -7.83 12.29 2.99
CA VAL A 120 -9.21 12.42 3.49
C VAL A 120 -9.60 11.17 4.27
N GLU A 121 -9.10 10.01 3.84
CA GLU A 121 -9.50 8.72 4.37
C GLU A 121 -8.27 7.81 4.51
N ALA A 122 -8.13 7.18 5.67
CA ALA A 122 -7.09 6.20 5.96
C ALA A 122 -7.68 5.05 6.77
N ILE A 123 -7.76 3.86 6.15
CA ILE A 123 -8.18 2.63 6.81
C ILE A 123 -6.95 1.73 6.88
N ILE A 124 -6.54 1.36 8.09
CA ILE A 124 -5.43 0.43 8.31
C ILE A 124 -5.92 -0.66 9.25
N ASN A 125 -6.22 -1.83 8.67
CA ASN A 125 -6.70 -2.99 9.42
C ASN A 125 -5.52 -3.90 9.72
N SER A 126 -5.01 -3.86 10.96
CA SER A 126 -4.07 -4.87 11.45
C SER A 126 -4.81 -6.16 11.75
N ALA A 127 -4.41 -7.26 11.10
CA ALA A 127 -5.05 -8.56 11.27
C ALA A 127 -4.94 -9.13 12.71
N GLY A 128 -4.22 -8.46 13.62
CA GLY A 128 -4.20 -8.74 15.06
C GLY A 128 -5.20 -7.92 15.91
N SER A 129 -6.03 -7.07 15.31
CA SER A 129 -7.05 -6.26 16.00
C SER A 129 -8.47 -6.85 15.93
N SER A 130 -8.60 -8.16 15.68
CA SER A 130 -9.89 -8.84 15.85
C SER A 130 -10.10 -9.18 17.34
N GLY A 131 -10.71 -8.27 18.09
CA GLY A 131 -11.41 -8.69 19.32
C GLY A 131 -11.51 -7.75 20.53
N ARG A 132 -11.02 -6.50 20.50
CA ARG A 132 -11.27 -5.54 21.59
C ARG A 132 -11.32 -4.12 21.02
N ASP A 133 -12.54 -3.64 20.82
CA ASP A 133 -12.99 -2.24 20.68
C ASP A 133 -14.34 -2.15 19.93
N ALA A 134 -15.07 -3.27 19.85
CA ALA A 134 -16.52 -3.25 19.87
C ALA A 134 -16.94 -3.65 21.30
N LEU A 135 -17.67 -2.77 21.98
CA LEU A 135 -18.03 -2.75 23.42
C LEU A 135 -16.99 -2.07 24.32
N GLU A 136 -17.13 -0.77 24.52
CA GLU A 136 -17.71 -0.23 25.76
C GLU A 136 -18.26 1.19 25.50
N ALA A 137 -19.18 1.59 26.37
CA ALA A 137 -20.20 2.64 26.25
C ALA A 137 -19.72 4.08 25.95
#